data_AF-A0A1H2BB99-F1
#
_entry.id   AF-A0A1H2BB99-F1
#
_cell.length_a   1.000
_cell.length_b   1.000
_cell.length_c   1.000
_cell.angle_alpha   90.00
_cell.angle_beta   90.00
_cell.angle_gamma   90.00
#
_symmetry.space_group_name_H-M   'P 1'
#
loop_
_entity.id
_entity.type
_entity.pdbx_description
1 polymer ?
#
loop_
_entity_poly.entity_id
_entity_poly.type
_entity_poly.pdbx_seq_one_letter_code
_entity_poly.pdbx_strand_id
1 'polypeptide(L)'
;MAGDDGSGPVRRALTGLLDAWLELDRGSTLALERARERAAVVARAVGPRGGALAEQAPAKVALGAAAASDSLADLARVFADEAGALVALLTGVAGSVTPAVLGSGPDAVVDAFPPGTARHYVADLVTDAARDQRQPSSAAEKAPAVNAIPLSVAAGLRAAFGRSLGDDLLTMICHPRGHAVQLHGPDVPDEALMARVSWKKDPMGRADAKNSWRRDPDGTVHTKHGLGHVAGKFTTVEALVKPLKALLAHAGGTIDALHAYLEDVADEGRVRLFVPADAAGLGPGDTLGFRGSGTRTTATARHWRSARGDTMQTGGGPMPIVRTDQIAEGEDPGAAMIFRRTEPGTWVLVTCYPTEVPDEKFTRLRSTTS
;
A
#
# COMPACT_ATOMS: atom_id res chain seq x y z
N MET A 1 18.60 8.45 13.94
CA MET A 1 17.79 8.97 12.83
C MET A 1 18.66 8.88 11.60
N ALA A 2 18.29 8.07 10.60
CA ALA A 2 18.95 8.14 9.30
C ALA A 2 18.69 9.54 8.75
N GLY A 3 19.74 10.24 8.30
CA GLY A 3 19.62 11.57 7.74
C GLY A 3 18.61 11.57 6.59
N ASP A 4 17.76 12.59 6.54
CA ASP A 4 16.93 12.85 5.39
C ASP A 4 17.86 13.14 4.20
N ASP A 5 17.90 12.23 3.24
CA ASP A 5 18.66 12.37 2.00
C ASP A 5 17.94 13.30 1.00
N GLY A 6 16.84 13.93 1.41
CA GLY A 6 15.99 14.78 0.59
C GLY A 6 15.01 13.98 -0.28
N SER A 7 15.05 12.64 -0.26
CA SER A 7 14.19 11.82 -1.11
C SER A 7 12.70 11.94 -0.79
N GLY A 8 12.35 12.30 0.45
CA GLY A 8 10.96 12.42 0.90
C GLY A 8 10.19 13.53 0.15
N PRO A 9 10.61 14.79 0.29
CA PRO A 9 10.00 15.91 -0.43
C PRO A 9 9.99 15.73 -1.94
N VAL A 10 11.09 15.21 -2.51
CA VAL A 10 11.22 14.97 -3.95
C VAL A 10 10.21 13.92 -4.44
N ARG A 11 10.08 12.79 -3.73
CA ARG A 11 9.09 11.75 -4.08
C ARG A 11 7.65 12.27 -3.93
N ARG A 12 7.36 13.04 -2.89
CA ARG A 12 6.03 13.65 -2.72
C ARG A 12 5.69 14.61 -3.87
N ALA A 13 6.63 15.48 -4.24
CA ALA A 13 6.47 16.42 -5.35
C ALA A 13 6.23 15.68 -6.68
N LEU A 14 7.04 14.66 -6.98
CA LEU A 14 6.89 13.85 -8.19
C LEU A 14 5.52 13.17 -8.25
N THR A 15 5.05 12.62 -7.13
CA THR A 15 3.74 11.98 -7.06
C THR A 15 2.62 12.97 -7.39
N GLY A 16 2.63 14.16 -6.77
CA GLY A 16 1.62 15.20 -7.05
C GLY A 16 1.70 15.73 -8.48
N LEU A 17 2.89 15.84 -9.06
CA LEU A 17 3.10 16.29 -10.43
C LEU A 17 2.58 15.27 -11.45
N LEU A 18 2.85 13.97 -11.24
CA LEU A 18 2.32 12.91 -12.10
C LEU A 18 0.81 12.79 -11.99
N ASP A 19 0.22 12.95 -10.80
CA ASP A 19 -1.23 13.00 -10.63
C ASP A 19 -1.84 14.15 -11.45
N ALA A 20 -1.26 15.35 -11.35
CA ALA A 20 -1.68 16.52 -12.12
C ALA A 20 -1.52 16.32 -13.63
N TRP A 21 -0.45 15.67 -14.08
CA TRP A 21 -0.24 15.36 -15.50
C TRP A 21 -1.25 14.33 -16.01
N LEU A 22 -1.50 13.25 -15.25
CA LEU A 22 -2.51 12.25 -15.60
C LEU A 22 -3.93 12.82 -15.57
N GLU A 23 -4.23 13.78 -14.70
CA GLU A 23 -5.50 14.51 -14.69
C GLU A 23 -5.62 15.45 -15.90
N LEU A 24 -4.55 16.19 -16.23
CA LEU A 24 -4.48 17.03 -17.43
C LEU A 24 -4.74 16.22 -18.70
N ASP A 25 -4.07 15.07 -18.86
CA ASP A 25 -4.22 14.17 -20.01
C ASP A 25 -5.67 13.68 -20.16
N ARG A 26 -6.27 13.18 -19.08
CA ARG A 26 -7.65 12.67 -19.08
C ARG A 26 -8.70 13.76 -19.24
N GLY A 27 -8.53 14.88 -18.55
CA GLY A 27 -9.53 15.94 -18.45
C GLY A 27 -9.58 16.86 -19.66
N SER A 28 -8.44 17.17 -20.26
CA SER A 28 -8.32 18.11 -21.39
C SER A 28 -9.08 17.62 -22.63
N THR A 29 -8.86 16.38 -23.04
CA THR A 29 -9.49 15.79 -24.23
C THR A 29 -11.01 15.80 -24.13
N LEU A 30 -11.56 15.33 -23.01
CA LEU A 30 -13.01 15.31 -22.76
C LEU A 30 -13.61 16.73 -22.76
N ALA A 31 -12.91 17.72 -22.20
CA ALA A 31 -13.40 19.10 -22.19
C ALA A 31 -13.42 19.72 -23.60
N LEU A 32 -12.35 19.51 -24.38
CA LEU A 32 -12.23 20.03 -25.74
C LEU A 32 -13.25 19.36 -26.69
N GLU A 33 -13.45 18.05 -26.57
CA GLU A 33 -14.47 17.32 -27.33
C GLU A 33 -15.89 17.81 -26.99
N ARG A 34 -16.23 17.93 -25.70
CA ARG A 34 -17.53 18.44 -25.27
C ARG A 34 -17.80 19.86 -25.76
N ALA A 35 -16.78 20.72 -25.80
CA ALA A 35 -16.93 22.06 -26.35
C ALA A 35 -17.33 22.02 -27.84
N ARG A 36 -16.63 21.20 -28.64
CA ARG A 36 -16.94 21.02 -30.07
C ARG A 36 -18.33 20.41 -30.28
N GLU A 37 -18.68 19.39 -29.50
CA GLU A 37 -19.98 18.74 -29.57
C GLU A 37 -21.12 19.71 -29.21
N ARG A 38 -20.99 20.45 -28.11
CA ARG A 38 -21.98 21.47 -27.70
C ARG A 38 -22.15 22.55 -28.76
N ALA A 39 -21.07 23.00 -29.40
CA ALA A 39 -21.15 23.96 -30.50
C ALA A 39 -21.95 23.39 -31.68
N ALA A 40 -21.75 22.12 -32.02
CA ALA A 40 -22.50 21.44 -33.07
C ALA A 40 -23.99 21.24 -32.68
N VAL A 41 -24.29 20.92 -31.42
CA VAL A 41 -25.67 20.81 -30.90
C VAL A 41 -26.38 22.15 -30.97
N VAL A 42 -25.73 23.23 -30.51
CA VAL A 42 -26.30 24.58 -30.57
C VAL A 42 -26.56 25.00 -32.01
N ALA A 43 -25.59 24.79 -32.92
CA ALA A 43 -25.75 25.07 -34.34
C ALA A 43 -26.94 24.32 -34.96
N ARG A 44 -27.12 23.04 -34.63
CA ARG A 44 -28.28 22.25 -35.07
C ARG A 44 -29.60 22.75 -34.48
N ALA A 45 -29.61 23.12 -33.20
CA ALA A 45 -30.82 23.56 -32.50
C ALA A 45 -31.36 24.89 -33.02
N VAL A 46 -30.48 25.83 -33.40
CA VAL A 46 -30.90 27.11 -33.99
C VAL A 46 -31.28 26.97 -35.47
N GLY A 47 -30.75 25.95 -36.17
CA GLY A 47 -31.10 25.60 -37.55
C GLY A 47 -30.92 26.76 -38.54
N PRO A 48 -31.67 26.77 -39.66
CA PRO A 48 -31.60 27.84 -40.66
C PRO A 48 -31.97 29.22 -40.11
N ARG A 49 -32.76 29.27 -39.02
CA ARG A 49 -33.15 30.53 -38.36
C ARG A 49 -31.98 31.21 -37.65
N GLY A 50 -30.93 30.47 -37.31
CA GLY A 50 -29.69 31.01 -36.75
C GLY A 50 -28.78 31.70 -37.78
N GLY A 51 -29.04 31.54 -39.08
CA GLY A 51 -28.27 32.17 -40.16
C GLY A 51 -26.76 31.99 -40.00
N ALA A 52 -26.01 33.07 -40.21
CA ALA A 52 -24.54 33.08 -40.11
C ALA A 52 -24.00 32.65 -38.73
N LEU A 53 -24.77 32.80 -37.65
CA LEU A 53 -24.34 32.39 -36.31
C LEU A 53 -24.27 30.86 -36.17
N ALA A 54 -25.22 30.14 -36.78
CA ALA A 54 -25.25 28.68 -36.80
C ALA A 54 -24.05 28.09 -37.56
N GLU A 55 -23.63 28.75 -38.64
CA GLU A 55 -22.49 28.36 -39.46
C GLU A 55 -21.14 28.73 -38.80
N GLN A 56 -21.05 29.91 -38.18
CA GLN A 56 -19.79 30.40 -37.61
C GLN A 56 -19.45 29.82 -36.24
N ALA A 57 -20.46 29.44 -35.43
CA ALA A 57 -20.21 29.00 -34.05
C ALA A 57 -19.33 27.74 -33.96
N PRO A 58 -19.55 26.66 -34.74
CA PRO A 58 -18.66 25.50 -34.73
C PRO A 58 -17.22 25.85 -35.11
N ALA A 59 -17.02 26.70 -36.13
CA ALA A 59 -15.69 27.10 -36.58
C ALA A 59 -14.95 27.94 -35.52
N LYS A 60 -15.63 28.91 -34.88
CA LYS A 60 -15.03 29.71 -33.80
C LYS A 60 -14.69 28.86 -32.57
N VAL A 61 -15.55 27.91 -32.20
CA VAL A 61 -15.26 26.98 -31.11
C VAL A 61 -14.12 26.04 -31.47
N ALA A 62 -14.02 25.56 -32.71
CA ALA A 62 -12.89 24.75 -33.16
C ALA A 62 -11.56 25.51 -33.07
N LEU A 63 -11.52 26.78 -33.48
CA LEU A 63 -10.35 27.65 -33.33
C LEU A 63 -9.97 27.85 -31.86
N GLY A 64 -10.96 28.14 -31.00
CA GLY A 64 -10.73 28.27 -29.56
C GLY A 64 -10.22 26.98 -28.91
N ALA A 65 -10.76 25.83 -29.33
CA ALA A 65 -10.32 24.51 -28.86
C ALA A 65 -8.89 24.17 -29.31
N ALA A 66 -8.47 24.61 -30.50
CA ALA A 66 -7.09 24.46 -30.95
C ALA A 66 -6.13 25.29 -30.09
N ALA A 67 -6.42 26.59 -29.89
CA ALA A 67 -5.61 27.46 -29.05
C ALA A 67 -5.51 26.96 -27.59
N ALA A 68 -6.60 26.43 -27.04
CA ALA A 68 -6.61 25.80 -25.73
C ALA A 68 -5.74 24.53 -25.71
N SER A 69 -5.83 23.69 -26.75
CA SER A 69 -4.99 22.50 -26.89
C SER A 69 -3.50 22.85 -26.90
N ASP A 70 -3.11 23.90 -27.62
CA ASP A 70 -1.71 24.35 -27.68
C ASP A 70 -1.21 24.81 -26.30
N SER A 71 -2.04 25.60 -25.59
CA SER A 71 -1.72 26.08 -24.23
C SER A 71 -1.59 24.92 -23.23
N LEU A 72 -2.42 23.88 -23.36
CA LEU A 72 -2.36 22.70 -22.50
C LEU A 72 -1.15 21.82 -22.85
N ALA A 73 -0.73 21.78 -24.11
CA ALA A 73 0.49 21.08 -24.53
C ALA A 73 1.75 21.76 -23.96
N ASP A 74 1.75 23.09 -23.86
CA ASP A 74 2.82 23.82 -23.18
C ASP A 74 2.90 23.48 -21.69
N LEU A 75 1.75 23.34 -21.01
CA LEU A 75 1.72 22.88 -19.62
C LEU A 75 2.22 21.43 -19.47
N ALA A 76 1.82 20.54 -20.38
CA ALA A 76 2.31 19.15 -20.37
C ALA A 76 3.84 19.09 -20.53
N ARG A 77 4.43 20.03 -21.28
CA ARG A 77 5.89 20.16 -21.40
C ARG A 77 6.55 20.53 -20.07
N VAL A 78 5.99 21.51 -19.35
CA VAL A 78 6.47 21.87 -18.00
C VAL A 78 6.40 20.67 -17.06
N PHE A 79 5.29 19.92 -17.06
CA PHE A 79 5.16 18.72 -16.25
C PHE A 79 6.19 17.65 -16.61
N ALA A 80 6.44 17.43 -17.91
CA ALA A 80 7.45 16.50 -18.38
C ALA A 80 8.87 16.87 -17.89
N ASP A 81 9.26 18.14 -18.05
CA ASP A 81 10.57 18.65 -17.66
C ASP A 81 10.80 18.53 -16.15
N GLU A 82 9.83 19.00 -15.35
CA GLU A 82 9.90 18.95 -13.89
C GLU A 82 9.87 17.50 -13.36
N ALA A 83 9.05 16.62 -13.94
CA ALA A 83 9.02 15.21 -13.57
C ALA A 83 10.35 14.53 -13.91
N GLY A 84 10.95 14.87 -15.06
CA GLY A 84 12.28 14.42 -15.45
C GLY A 84 13.35 14.82 -14.43
N ALA A 85 13.35 16.09 -14.00
CA ALA A 85 14.29 16.57 -12.98
C ALA A 85 14.11 15.86 -11.63
N LEU A 86 12.87 15.67 -11.17
CA LEU A 86 12.58 14.98 -9.90
C LEU A 86 12.95 13.49 -9.95
N VAL A 87 12.70 12.81 -11.08
CA VAL A 87 13.12 11.41 -11.28
C VAL A 87 14.65 11.31 -11.32
N ALA A 88 15.34 12.25 -11.95
CA ALA A 88 16.81 12.29 -11.95
C ALA A 88 17.38 12.43 -10.53
N LEU A 89 16.77 13.25 -9.68
CA LEU A 89 17.16 13.38 -8.27
C LEU A 89 16.96 12.08 -7.48
N LEU A 90 15.89 11.33 -7.75
CA LEU A 90 15.58 10.08 -7.05
C LEU A 90 16.39 8.88 -7.54
N THR A 91 16.74 8.86 -8.82
CA THR A 91 17.38 7.70 -9.48
C THR A 91 18.87 7.90 -9.73
N GLY A 92 19.35 9.14 -9.70
CA GLY A 92 20.71 9.52 -10.10
C GLY A 92 20.93 9.48 -11.62
N VAL A 93 19.89 9.25 -12.43
CA VAL A 93 19.98 9.12 -13.89
C VAL A 93 19.28 10.30 -14.55
N ALA A 94 20.05 11.18 -15.18
CA ALA A 94 19.52 12.26 -16.00
C ALA A 94 18.99 11.71 -17.34
N GLY A 95 17.94 12.35 -17.86
CA GLY A 95 17.36 12.02 -19.16
C GLY A 95 16.38 13.10 -19.60
N SER A 96 16.29 13.34 -20.90
CA SER A 96 15.26 14.20 -21.46
C SER A 96 13.91 13.47 -21.45
N VAL A 97 12.87 14.13 -20.98
CA VAL A 97 11.50 13.61 -21.02
C VAL A 97 10.79 14.26 -22.21
N THR A 98 10.24 13.45 -23.10
CA THR A 98 9.47 13.96 -24.23
C THR A 98 8.01 14.10 -23.81
N PRO A 99 7.39 15.28 -23.85
CA PRO A 99 6.02 15.44 -23.37
C PRO A 99 5.05 14.54 -24.14
N ALA A 100 4.24 13.78 -23.40
CA ALA A 100 3.16 12.99 -23.96
C ALA A 100 2.12 13.88 -24.67
N VAL A 101 1.60 13.38 -25.79
CA VAL A 101 0.47 14.01 -26.48
C VAL A 101 -0.77 13.88 -25.61
N LEU A 102 -1.50 14.98 -25.40
CA LEU A 102 -2.72 15.00 -24.57
C LEU A 102 -3.77 14.01 -25.09
N GLY A 103 -4.37 13.27 -24.17
CA GLY A 103 -5.36 12.23 -24.45
C GLY A 103 -4.76 10.88 -24.86
N SER A 104 -3.43 10.73 -24.82
CA SER A 104 -2.77 9.47 -25.19
C SER A 104 -2.77 8.44 -24.06
N GLY A 105 -3.19 8.84 -22.85
CA GLY A 105 -3.35 7.95 -21.73
C GLY A 105 -2.07 7.75 -20.90
N PRO A 106 -2.18 6.94 -19.83
CA PRO A 106 -1.09 6.75 -18.86
C PRO A 106 0.18 6.15 -19.46
N ASP A 107 0.05 5.23 -20.42
CA ASP A 107 1.22 4.57 -21.04
C ASP A 107 2.09 5.57 -21.80
N ALA A 108 1.48 6.58 -22.45
CA ALA A 108 2.23 7.65 -23.11
C ALA A 108 3.02 8.53 -22.12
N VAL A 109 2.50 8.74 -20.91
CA VAL A 109 3.24 9.43 -19.83
C VAL A 109 4.42 8.60 -19.36
N VAL A 110 4.32 7.27 -19.36
CA VAL A 110 5.45 6.38 -19.05
C VAL A 110 6.49 6.41 -20.17
N ASP A 111 6.04 6.30 -21.42
CA ASP A 111 6.91 6.27 -22.60
C ASP A 111 7.62 7.60 -22.88
N ALA A 112 7.11 8.70 -22.33
CA ALA A 112 7.77 10.00 -22.28
C ALA A 112 9.18 9.94 -21.66
N PHE A 113 9.43 9.00 -20.74
CA PHE A 113 10.72 8.81 -20.08
C PHE A 113 11.63 7.87 -20.89
N PRO A 114 12.95 8.13 -20.92
CA PRO A 114 13.88 7.27 -21.64
C PRO A 114 13.90 5.85 -21.02
N PRO A 115 14.11 4.79 -21.84
CA PRO A 115 14.19 3.42 -21.33
C PRO A 115 15.21 3.26 -20.20
N GLY A 116 14.88 2.42 -19.21
CA GLY A 116 15.75 2.14 -18.06
C GLY A 116 15.11 2.55 -16.72
N THR A 117 15.96 2.86 -15.74
CA THR A 117 15.55 3.08 -14.35
C THR A 117 14.49 4.18 -14.19
N ALA A 118 14.64 5.29 -14.92
CA ALA A 118 13.68 6.41 -14.87
C ALA A 118 12.28 5.97 -15.34
N ARG A 119 12.18 5.33 -16.51
CA ARG A 119 10.92 4.80 -17.03
C ARG A 119 10.31 3.75 -16.10
N HIS A 120 11.09 2.82 -15.56
CA HIS A 120 10.57 1.82 -14.63
C HIS A 120 10.02 2.46 -13.34
N TYR A 121 10.68 3.51 -12.84
CA TYR A 121 10.24 4.24 -11.66
C TYR A 121 8.89 4.93 -11.87
N VAL A 122 8.71 5.57 -13.03
CA VAL A 122 7.44 6.21 -13.40
C VAL A 122 6.36 5.18 -13.73
N ALA A 123 6.70 4.10 -14.43
CA ALA A 123 5.77 3.01 -14.73
C ALA A 123 5.14 2.44 -13.44
N ASP A 124 5.95 2.23 -12.40
CA ASP A 124 5.48 1.73 -11.10
C ASP A 124 4.46 2.69 -10.45
N LEU A 125 4.74 3.99 -10.47
CA LEU A 125 3.82 5.05 -10.01
C LEU A 125 2.53 5.11 -10.83
N VAL A 126 2.64 5.21 -12.15
CA VAL A 126 1.52 5.41 -13.05
C VAL A 126 0.59 4.19 -13.06
N THR A 127 1.14 2.98 -12.95
CA THR A 127 0.33 1.75 -12.85
C THR A 127 -0.59 1.79 -11.63
N ASP A 128 -0.08 2.27 -10.50
CA ASP A 128 -0.83 2.33 -9.24
C ASP A 128 -1.79 3.52 -9.17
N ALA A 129 -1.48 4.65 -9.84
CA ALA A 129 -2.26 5.88 -9.83
C ALA A 129 -3.76 5.71 -10.16
N ALA A 130 -4.10 4.73 -11.01
CA ALA A 130 -5.49 4.43 -11.36
C ALA A 130 -6.30 3.79 -10.21
N ARG A 131 -5.64 3.28 -9.17
CA ARG A 131 -6.21 2.53 -8.04
C ARG A 131 -5.87 3.15 -6.69
N ASP A 132 -5.20 4.29 -6.71
CA ASP A 132 -4.72 4.96 -5.52
C ASP A 132 -5.88 5.32 -4.58
N GLN A 133 -5.61 5.13 -3.30
CA GLN A 133 -6.46 5.56 -2.20
C GLN A 133 -5.65 6.48 -1.30
N ARG A 134 -6.34 7.45 -0.71
CA ARG A 134 -5.75 8.46 0.15
C ARG A 134 -6.64 8.63 1.38
N GLN A 135 -6.14 8.24 2.54
CA GLN A 135 -6.83 8.48 3.81
C GLN A 135 -6.21 9.71 4.48
N PRO A 136 -6.92 10.83 4.65
CA PRO A 136 -6.38 11.99 5.36
C PRO A 136 -6.14 11.69 6.85
N SER A 137 -5.22 12.44 7.49
CA SER A 137 -4.83 12.19 8.89
C SER A 137 -6.01 12.34 9.87
N SER A 138 -6.98 13.19 9.57
CA SER A 138 -8.22 13.34 10.35
C SER A 138 -9.15 12.12 10.25
N ALA A 139 -9.15 11.40 9.13
CA ALA A 139 -9.86 10.13 9.01
C ALA A 139 -9.08 9.01 9.71
N ALA A 140 -7.74 9.01 9.60
CA ALA A 140 -6.89 8.08 10.32
C ALA A 140 -7.02 8.20 11.85
N GLU A 141 -7.16 9.42 12.37
CA GLU A 141 -7.44 9.69 13.79
C GLU A 141 -8.71 8.98 14.28
N LYS A 142 -9.75 8.96 13.45
CA LYS A 142 -11.05 8.32 13.72
C LYS A 142 -11.09 6.82 13.42
N ALA A 143 -10.07 6.27 12.76
CA ALA A 143 -10.01 4.85 12.44
C ALA A 143 -10.13 4.00 13.72
N PRO A 144 -10.98 2.95 13.71
CA PRO A 144 -11.27 2.15 14.90
C PRO A 144 -10.02 1.42 15.41
N ALA A 145 -9.97 1.21 16.73
CA ALA A 145 -8.98 0.37 17.36
C ALA A 145 -9.53 -1.05 17.59
N VAL A 146 -8.68 -2.05 17.40
CA VAL A 146 -8.93 -3.46 17.68
C VAL A 146 -8.03 -3.87 18.85
N ASN A 147 -8.48 -3.60 20.07
CA ASN A 147 -7.70 -3.85 21.29
C ASN A 147 -8.07 -5.16 22.00
N ALA A 148 -9.07 -5.87 21.49
CA ALA A 148 -9.52 -7.17 21.99
C ALA A 148 -9.61 -8.18 20.84
N ILE A 149 -9.43 -9.45 21.18
CA ILE A 149 -9.61 -10.54 20.22
C ILE A 149 -11.10 -10.88 20.17
N PRO A 150 -11.74 -10.78 18.99
CA PRO A 150 -13.17 -11.07 18.88
C PRO A 150 -13.48 -12.52 19.26
N LEU A 151 -14.61 -12.74 19.92
CA LEU A 151 -15.04 -14.07 20.36
C LEU A 151 -15.20 -15.04 19.18
N SER A 152 -15.59 -14.53 18.00
CA SER A 152 -15.66 -15.27 16.74
C SER A 152 -14.30 -15.84 16.33
N VAL A 153 -13.23 -15.04 16.42
CA VAL A 153 -11.86 -15.47 16.10
C VAL A 153 -11.39 -16.52 17.11
N ALA A 154 -11.64 -16.29 18.40
CA ALA A 154 -11.28 -17.26 19.43
C ALA A 154 -12.02 -18.59 19.26
N ALA A 155 -13.32 -18.55 18.93
CA ALA A 155 -14.12 -19.74 18.66
C ALA A 155 -13.64 -20.49 17.41
N GLY A 156 -13.32 -19.77 16.32
CA GLY A 156 -12.81 -20.37 15.10
C GLY A 156 -11.44 -21.03 15.27
N LEU A 157 -10.55 -20.43 16.07
CA LEU A 157 -9.27 -21.04 16.45
C LEU A 157 -9.49 -22.36 17.21
N ARG A 158 -10.35 -22.40 18.23
CA ARG A 158 -10.68 -23.65 18.93
C ARG A 158 -11.27 -24.71 18.01
N ALA A 159 -12.21 -24.31 17.15
CA ALA A 159 -12.83 -25.22 16.20
C ALA A 159 -11.80 -25.85 15.25
N ALA A 160 -10.80 -25.09 14.83
CA ALA A 160 -9.82 -25.56 13.86
C ALA A 160 -8.74 -26.49 14.42
N PHE A 161 -8.49 -26.47 15.74
CA PHE A 161 -7.45 -27.27 16.40
C PHE A 161 -8.00 -28.28 17.44
N GLY A 162 -9.31 -28.30 17.68
CA GLY A 162 -9.91 -29.06 18.77
C GLY A 162 -9.74 -28.37 20.13
N ARG A 163 -10.42 -28.88 21.18
CA ARG A 163 -10.49 -28.18 22.48
C ARG A 163 -9.13 -28.00 23.17
N SER A 164 -8.40 -29.08 23.42
CA SER A 164 -7.15 -29.02 24.20
C SER A 164 -6.08 -28.17 23.52
N LEU A 165 -5.71 -28.53 22.30
CA LEU A 165 -4.71 -27.80 21.51
C LEU A 165 -5.17 -26.38 21.17
N GLY A 166 -6.47 -26.17 20.95
CA GLY A 166 -7.04 -24.86 20.70
C GLY A 166 -6.88 -23.90 21.88
N ASP A 167 -7.02 -24.36 23.12
CA ASP A 167 -6.83 -23.52 24.31
C ASP A 167 -5.36 -23.16 24.53
N ASP A 168 -4.42 -24.08 24.26
CA ASP A 168 -2.98 -23.81 24.32
C ASP A 168 -2.55 -22.78 23.26
N LEU A 169 -2.99 -22.98 22.01
CA LEU A 169 -2.71 -22.04 20.92
C LEU A 169 -3.35 -20.68 21.17
N LEU A 170 -4.57 -20.63 21.71
CA LEU A 170 -5.19 -19.37 22.11
C LEU A 170 -4.37 -18.67 23.19
N THR A 171 -3.88 -19.39 24.19
CA THR A 171 -3.02 -18.79 25.22
C THR A 171 -1.76 -18.19 24.61
N MET A 172 -1.14 -18.89 23.65
CA MET A 172 0.04 -18.42 22.92
C MET A 172 -0.23 -17.21 22.01
N ILE A 173 -1.36 -17.20 21.29
CA ILE A 173 -1.74 -16.18 20.30
C ILE A 173 -2.31 -14.92 20.97
N CYS A 174 -3.13 -15.11 22.01
CA CYS A 174 -3.85 -14.07 22.73
C CYS A 174 -3.03 -13.47 23.88
N HIS A 175 -1.77 -13.89 24.04
CA HIS A 175 -0.90 -13.38 25.08
C HIS A 175 -0.82 -11.83 25.02
N PRO A 176 -0.79 -11.09 26.14
CA PRO A 176 -0.76 -9.62 26.14
C PRO A 176 0.43 -8.98 25.40
N ARG A 177 1.49 -9.75 25.15
CA ARG A 177 2.65 -9.32 24.35
C ARG A 177 2.49 -9.63 22.85
N GLY A 178 1.50 -10.44 22.50
CA GLY A 178 1.11 -10.79 21.15
C GLY A 178 0.17 -9.76 20.54
N HIS A 179 0.18 -9.72 19.22
CA HIS A 179 -0.65 -8.82 18.43
C HIS A 179 -0.97 -9.38 17.04
N ALA A 180 -0.79 -10.70 16.83
CA ALA A 180 -1.07 -11.36 15.57
C ALA A 180 -2.52 -11.12 15.11
N VAL A 181 -3.49 -11.31 16.01
CA VAL A 181 -4.91 -11.15 15.67
C VAL A 181 -5.30 -9.68 15.58
N GLN A 182 -4.88 -8.86 16.54
CA GLN A 182 -5.29 -7.46 16.61
C GLN A 182 -4.70 -6.59 15.48
N LEU A 183 -3.60 -7.02 14.88
CA LEU A 183 -2.95 -6.30 13.77
C LEU A 183 -3.15 -6.93 12.40
N HIS A 184 -3.41 -8.23 12.35
CA HIS A 184 -3.39 -8.99 11.10
C HIS A 184 -4.55 -10.00 10.99
N GLY A 185 -5.46 -10.04 11.97
CA GLY A 185 -6.65 -10.87 11.94
C GLY A 185 -7.77 -10.33 11.04
N PRO A 186 -8.80 -11.16 10.77
CA PRO A 186 -9.89 -10.83 9.87
C PRO A 186 -10.72 -9.60 10.28
N ASP A 187 -10.83 -9.35 11.57
CA ASP A 187 -11.65 -8.26 12.11
C ASP A 187 -10.94 -6.90 12.10
N VAL A 188 -9.69 -6.80 11.62
CA VAL A 188 -9.02 -5.51 11.46
C VAL A 188 -9.67 -4.74 10.31
N PRO A 189 -10.32 -3.58 10.53
CA PRO A 189 -11.03 -2.88 9.45
C PRO A 189 -10.07 -2.31 8.41
N ASP A 190 -10.55 -2.15 7.19
CA ASP A 190 -9.75 -1.62 6.08
C ASP A 190 -9.26 -0.20 6.40
N GLU A 191 -10.10 0.63 7.04
CA GLU A 191 -9.73 1.99 7.46
C GLU A 191 -8.60 1.99 8.51
N ALA A 192 -8.54 0.97 9.37
CA ALA A 192 -7.46 0.81 10.34
C ALA A 192 -6.15 0.36 9.66
N LEU A 193 -6.23 -0.52 8.65
CA LEU A 193 -5.07 -0.88 7.84
C LEU A 193 -4.54 0.30 7.02
N MET A 194 -5.44 1.08 6.41
CA MET A 194 -5.09 2.32 5.71
C MET A 194 -4.41 3.31 6.67
N ALA A 195 -4.94 3.50 7.88
CA ALA A 195 -4.35 4.39 8.89
C ALA A 195 -2.98 3.90 9.33
N ARG A 196 -2.83 2.58 9.44
CA ARG A 196 -1.56 1.93 9.73
C ARG A 196 -0.55 2.21 8.62
N VAL A 197 -0.84 1.90 7.35
CA VAL A 197 0.13 2.11 6.26
C VAL A 197 0.43 3.60 6.01
N SER A 198 -0.59 4.47 6.00
CA SER A 198 -0.45 5.88 5.62
C SER A 198 0.10 6.75 6.73
N TRP A 199 -0.26 6.46 7.99
CA TRP A 199 0.05 7.33 9.14
C TRP A 199 0.73 6.60 10.29
N LYS A 200 1.07 5.33 10.12
CA LYS A 200 1.67 4.47 11.15
C LYS A 200 0.86 4.49 12.45
N LYS A 201 -0.46 4.58 12.35
CA LYS A 201 -1.36 4.43 13.49
C LYS A 201 -1.45 2.95 13.83
N ASP A 202 -1.19 2.61 15.08
CA ASP A 202 -1.32 1.24 15.57
C ASP A 202 -2.82 0.84 15.65
N PRO A 203 -3.29 -0.17 14.89
CA PRO A 203 -4.67 -0.66 15.00
C PRO A 203 -5.05 -1.09 16.41
N MET A 204 -4.12 -1.46 17.28
CA MET A 204 -4.45 -1.80 18.68
C MET A 204 -4.82 -0.58 19.53
N GLY A 205 -4.55 0.64 19.06
CA GLY A 205 -4.76 1.87 19.82
C GLY A 205 -3.84 2.00 21.04
N ARG A 206 -2.67 1.34 21.05
CA ARG A 206 -1.71 1.44 22.16
C ARG A 206 -1.13 2.85 22.22
N ALA A 207 -1.13 3.42 23.42
CA ALA A 207 -0.55 4.74 23.72
C ALA A 207 0.79 4.68 24.46
N ASP A 208 1.41 3.49 24.52
CA ASP A 208 2.69 3.30 25.21
C ASP A 208 3.86 4.01 24.50
N ALA A 209 5.01 4.09 25.16
CA ALA A 209 6.19 4.79 24.65
C ALA A 209 6.75 4.24 23.32
N LYS A 210 6.31 3.08 22.83
CA LYS A 210 6.71 2.48 21.54
C LYS A 210 5.63 2.58 20.48
N ASN A 211 4.37 2.81 20.85
CA ASN A 211 3.23 2.79 19.94
C ASN A 211 2.41 4.09 19.93
N SER A 212 2.79 5.08 20.75
CA SER A 212 2.11 6.38 20.83
C SER A 212 1.90 6.98 19.44
N TRP A 213 0.67 7.40 19.17
CA TRP A 213 0.26 8.09 17.97
C TRP A 213 -0.57 9.31 18.33
N ARG A 214 -0.29 10.46 17.71
CA ARG A 214 -1.06 11.70 17.89
C ARG A 214 -1.06 12.52 16.62
N ARG A 215 -2.17 13.20 16.36
CA ARG A 215 -2.29 14.25 15.33
C ARG A 215 -2.39 15.62 16.03
N ASP A 216 -1.63 16.59 15.57
CA ASP A 216 -1.72 17.97 16.05
C ASP A 216 -2.72 18.78 15.18
N PRO A 217 -3.18 19.97 15.62
CA PRO A 217 -4.20 20.74 14.90
C PRO A 217 -3.80 21.13 13.47
N ASP A 218 -2.52 21.37 13.23
CA ASP A 218 -1.93 21.68 11.92
C ASP A 218 -1.86 20.46 10.98
N GLY A 219 -2.27 19.28 11.45
CA GLY A 219 -2.28 18.05 10.67
C GLY A 219 -0.99 17.25 10.75
N THR A 220 0.05 17.75 11.44
CA THR A 220 1.26 16.97 11.71
C THR A 220 0.92 15.73 12.53
N VAL A 221 1.64 14.64 12.29
CA VAL A 221 1.40 13.35 12.93
C VAL A 221 2.68 12.84 13.59
N HIS A 222 2.58 12.59 14.88
CA HIS A 222 3.63 12.03 15.71
C HIS A 222 3.37 10.54 15.94
N THR A 223 4.34 9.69 15.63
CA THR A 223 4.22 8.25 15.85
C THR A 223 5.55 7.66 16.27
N LYS A 224 5.52 6.70 17.19
CA LYS A 224 6.66 5.84 17.51
C LYS A 224 6.53 4.43 16.95
N HIS A 225 5.35 4.09 16.42
CA HIS A 225 5.10 2.78 15.85
C HIS A 225 6.03 2.53 14.65
N GLY A 226 6.61 1.34 14.56
CA GLY A 226 7.45 0.93 13.45
C GLY A 226 6.62 0.22 12.38
N LEU A 227 6.61 0.74 11.16
CA LEU A 227 5.93 0.09 10.03
C LEU A 227 6.65 0.37 8.72
N GLY A 228 6.74 -0.66 7.87
CA GLY A 228 7.20 -0.57 6.49
C GLY A 228 6.21 0.18 5.57
N HIS A 229 6.18 -0.24 4.31
CA HIS A 229 5.31 0.33 3.27
C HIS A 229 4.09 -0.56 2.99
N VAL A 230 3.93 -1.69 3.69
CA VAL A 230 2.80 -2.62 3.55
C VAL A 230 2.15 -2.87 4.91
N ALA A 231 0.83 -2.99 4.93
CA ALA A 231 0.06 -3.51 6.05
C ALA A 231 -1.00 -4.48 5.52
N GLY A 232 -0.96 -5.75 5.94
CA GLY A 232 -1.91 -6.77 5.53
C GLY A 232 -2.57 -7.49 6.71
N LYS A 233 -3.70 -8.12 6.43
CA LYS A 233 -4.44 -9.02 7.31
C LYS A 233 -4.82 -10.30 6.55
N PHE A 234 -5.12 -11.34 7.30
CA PHE A 234 -5.88 -12.48 6.79
C PHE A 234 -7.35 -12.08 6.67
N THR A 235 -8.04 -12.50 5.61
CA THR A 235 -9.45 -12.13 5.38
C THR A 235 -10.43 -12.95 6.21
N THR A 236 -10.03 -14.14 6.64
CA THR A 236 -10.85 -15.07 7.43
C THR A 236 -10.04 -15.71 8.56
N VAL A 237 -10.75 -16.29 9.54
CA VAL A 237 -10.11 -17.10 10.59
C VAL A 237 -9.45 -18.34 9.98
N GLU A 238 -10.06 -18.93 8.95
CA GLU A 238 -9.50 -20.07 8.22
C GLU A 238 -8.14 -19.72 7.60
N ALA A 239 -8.05 -18.59 6.92
CA ALA A 239 -6.81 -18.09 6.33
C ALA A 239 -5.72 -17.85 7.39
N LEU A 240 -6.08 -17.23 8.54
CA LEU A 240 -5.15 -17.02 9.66
C LEU A 240 -4.62 -18.35 10.25
N VAL A 241 -5.46 -19.39 10.26
CA VAL A 241 -5.13 -20.70 10.84
C VAL A 241 -4.20 -21.53 9.96
N LYS A 242 -4.28 -21.39 8.63
CA LYS A 242 -3.47 -22.13 7.66
C LYS A 242 -1.96 -22.15 7.99
N PRO A 243 -1.26 -21.01 8.18
CA PRO A 243 0.16 -21.04 8.52
C PRO A 243 0.45 -21.65 9.91
N LEU A 244 -0.47 -21.50 10.87
CA LEU A 244 -0.36 -22.14 12.19
C LEU A 244 -0.45 -23.66 12.09
N LYS A 245 -1.36 -24.19 11.25
CA LYS A 245 -1.48 -25.63 11.00
C LYS A 245 -0.24 -26.20 10.32
N ALA A 246 0.30 -25.50 9.32
CA ALA A 246 1.50 -25.94 8.63
C ALA A 246 2.72 -25.99 9.58
N LEU A 247 2.91 -24.95 10.39
CA LEU A 247 3.97 -24.93 11.40
C LEU A 247 3.80 -26.04 12.44
N LEU A 248 2.58 -26.22 12.96
CA LEU A 248 2.32 -27.25 13.96
C LEU A 248 2.55 -28.66 13.40
N ALA A 249 2.10 -28.92 12.17
CA ALA A 249 2.34 -30.20 11.49
C ALA A 249 3.84 -30.45 11.29
N HIS A 250 4.59 -29.43 10.86
CA HIS A 250 6.04 -29.51 10.72
C HIS A 250 6.74 -29.83 12.05
N ALA A 251 6.25 -29.25 13.16
CA ALA A 251 6.83 -29.46 14.47
C ALA A 251 6.39 -30.77 15.16
N GLY A 252 5.53 -31.61 14.55
CA GLY A 252 5.11 -32.89 15.13
C GLY A 252 3.68 -32.93 15.68
N GLY A 253 2.88 -31.90 15.44
CA GLY A 253 1.42 -31.92 15.65
C GLY A 253 0.93 -31.62 17.08
N THR A 254 1.83 -31.38 18.04
CA THR A 254 1.49 -31.07 19.44
C THR A 254 2.13 -29.76 19.89
N ILE A 255 1.59 -29.15 20.97
CA ILE A 255 2.15 -27.91 21.52
C ILE A 255 3.55 -28.12 22.10
N ASP A 256 3.80 -29.26 22.75
CA ASP A 256 5.12 -29.59 23.30
C ASP A 256 6.16 -29.74 22.19
N ALA A 257 5.78 -30.38 21.08
CA ALA A 257 6.67 -30.53 19.94
C ALA A 257 6.92 -29.19 19.23
N LEU A 258 5.91 -28.31 19.17
CA LEU A 258 6.10 -26.91 18.73
C LEU A 258 7.07 -26.15 19.66
N HIS A 259 6.92 -26.24 20.97
CA HIS A 259 7.83 -25.59 21.91
C HIS A 259 9.27 -26.12 21.79
N ALA A 260 9.44 -27.44 21.65
CA ALA A 260 10.74 -28.06 21.44
C ALA A 260 11.39 -27.58 20.13
N TYR A 261 10.61 -27.52 19.04
CA TYR A 261 11.07 -26.97 17.76
C TYR A 261 11.49 -25.51 17.89
N LEU A 262 10.67 -24.67 18.54
CA LEU A 262 10.99 -23.25 18.74
C LEU A 262 12.25 -23.05 19.59
N GLU A 263 12.49 -23.89 20.59
CA GLU A 263 13.71 -23.83 21.40
C GLU A 263 14.96 -24.22 20.59
N ASP A 264 14.87 -25.21 19.71
CA ASP A 264 15.98 -25.64 18.84
C ASP A 264 16.39 -24.54 17.84
N VAL A 265 15.41 -23.83 17.27
CA VAL A 265 15.66 -22.77 16.28
C VAL A 265 15.76 -21.36 16.88
N ALA A 266 15.73 -21.24 18.22
CA ALA A 266 15.76 -19.95 18.91
C ALA A 266 17.10 -19.25 18.78
N ASP A 267 17.05 -17.94 18.50
CA ASP A 267 18.17 -17.03 18.66
C ASP A 267 17.82 -15.98 19.72
N GLU A 268 18.55 -15.98 20.84
CA GLU A 268 18.31 -15.11 21.99
C GLU A 268 16.84 -15.08 22.49
N GLY A 269 16.19 -16.25 22.50
CA GLY A 269 14.78 -16.37 22.92
C GLY A 269 13.79 -15.75 21.93
N ARG A 270 14.18 -15.59 20.66
CA ARG A 270 13.33 -15.15 19.55
C ARG A 270 13.41 -16.12 18.40
N VAL A 271 12.27 -16.34 17.75
CA VAL A 271 12.18 -17.13 16.52
C VAL A 271 11.47 -16.28 15.47
N ARG A 272 12.00 -16.28 14.24
CA ARG A 272 11.39 -15.65 13.07
C ARG A 272 11.24 -16.72 12.00
N LEU A 273 10.00 -17.11 11.71
CA LEU A 273 9.70 -18.17 10.76
C LEU A 273 8.89 -17.62 9.60
N PHE A 274 9.26 -17.98 8.39
CA PHE A 274 8.43 -17.74 7.21
C PHE A 274 7.79 -19.07 6.82
N VAL A 275 6.47 -19.08 6.75
CA VAL A 275 5.68 -20.21 6.25
C VAL A 275 5.24 -19.86 4.82
N PRO A 276 5.83 -20.51 3.80
CA PRO A 276 5.45 -20.29 2.40
C PRO A 276 3.96 -20.53 2.15
N ALA A 277 3.37 -19.80 1.19
CA ALA A 277 1.94 -19.90 0.88
C ALA A 277 1.53 -21.32 0.45
N ASP A 278 2.35 -22.00 -0.35
CA ASP A 278 2.14 -23.39 -0.79
C ASP A 278 2.15 -24.36 0.40
N ALA A 279 3.10 -24.22 1.32
CA ALA A 279 3.18 -25.04 2.54
C ALA A 279 2.00 -24.77 3.49
N ALA A 280 1.51 -23.53 3.56
CA ALA A 280 0.35 -23.16 4.37
C ALA A 280 -0.99 -23.52 3.70
N GLY A 281 -1.03 -23.73 2.37
CA GLY A 281 -2.27 -23.79 1.60
C GLY A 281 -2.99 -22.43 1.49
N LEU A 282 -2.24 -21.32 1.56
CA LEU A 282 -2.74 -19.97 1.33
C LEU A 282 -2.92 -19.73 -0.17
N GLY A 283 -4.04 -19.12 -0.57
CA GLY A 283 -4.33 -18.76 -1.95
C GLY A 283 -4.86 -17.33 -2.10
N PRO A 284 -5.06 -16.86 -3.34
CA PRO A 284 -5.67 -15.56 -3.61
C PRO A 284 -7.00 -15.39 -2.86
N GLY A 285 -7.18 -14.23 -2.24
CA GLY A 285 -8.34 -13.89 -1.41
C GLY A 285 -8.21 -14.25 0.07
N ASP A 286 -7.22 -15.05 0.47
CA ASP A 286 -6.95 -15.34 1.89
C ASP A 286 -6.36 -14.13 2.63
N THR A 287 -5.82 -13.16 1.89
CA THR A 287 -5.23 -11.96 2.46
C THR A 287 -5.72 -10.69 1.79
N LEU A 288 -5.64 -9.60 2.55
CA LEU A 288 -5.96 -8.27 2.08
C LEU A 288 -5.03 -7.31 2.81
N GLY A 289 -4.51 -6.35 2.08
CA GLY A 289 -3.80 -5.24 2.68
C GLY A 289 -3.79 -4.00 1.83
N PHE A 290 -2.91 -3.10 2.26
CA PHE A 290 -2.57 -1.89 1.54
C PHE A 290 -1.05 -1.76 1.52
N ARG A 291 -0.52 -1.36 0.36
CA ARG A 291 0.88 -0.99 0.18
C ARG A 291 1.01 0.44 -0.29
N GLY A 292 2.16 1.06 -0.07
CA GLY A 292 2.50 2.34 -0.68
C GLY A 292 2.42 2.26 -2.19
N SER A 293 1.84 3.27 -2.84
CA SER A 293 1.80 3.35 -4.30
C SER A 293 3.21 3.50 -4.89
N GLY A 294 3.48 2.73 -5.94
CA GLY A 294 4.77 2.62 -6.63
C GLY A 294 5.88 2.21 -5.67
N THR A 295 5.75 1.04 -5.03
CA THR A 295 6.72 0.50 -4.06
C THR A 295 7.21 -0.91 -4.41
N ARG A 296 7.18 -1.31 -5.69
CA ARG A 296 7.54 -2.68 -6.13
C ARG A 296 9.02 -3.02 -5.98
N THR A 297 9.86 -2.06 -5.63
CA THR A 297 11.29 -2.27 -5.40
C THR A 297 11.73 -1.71 -4.05
N THR A 298 12.80 -2.24 -3.47
CA THR A 298 13.35 -1.74 -2.20
C THR A 298 13.67 -0.23 -2.23
N ALA A 299 14.15 0.26 -3.38
CA ALA A 299 14.48 1.68 -3.56
C ALA A 299 13.21 2.56 -3.57
N THR A 300 12.19 2.20 -4.35
CA THR A 300 10.93 2.93 -4.42
C THR A 300 10.17 2.88 -3.09
N ALA A 301 10.16 1.72 -2.42
CA ALA A 301 9.63 1.54 -1.07
C ALA A 301 10.34 2.39 0.00
N ARG A 302 11.65 2.63 -0.16
CA ARG A 302 12.40 3.56 0.70
C ARG A 302 11.95 5.00 0.45
N HIS A 303 11.92 5.46 -0.81
CA HIS A 303 11.50 6.83 -1.14
C HIS A 303 10.06 7.11 -0.71
N TRP A 304 9.14 6.15 -0.88
CA TRP A 304 7.77 6.28 -0.40
C TRP A 304 7.70 6.42 1.13
N ARG A 305 8.50 5.65 1.88
CA ARG A 305 8.57 5.78 3.35
C ARG A 305 9.13 7.14 3.78
N SER A 306 10.14 7.66 3.09
CA SER A 306 10.67 9.00 3.32
C SER A 306 9.59 10.05 3.09
N ALA A 307 8.87 9.96 1.96
CA ALA A 307 7.79 10.89 1.62
C ALA A 307 6.62 10.82 2.60
N ARG A 308 6.25 9.62 3.07
CA ARG A 308 5.27 9.45 4.16
C ARG A 308 5.76 10.17 5.43
N GLY A 309 7.02 9.99 5.80
CA GLY A 309 7.61 10.66 6.97
C GLY A 309 7.55 12.18 6.85
N ASP A 310 7.91 12.72 5.70
CA ASP A 310 7.85 14.15 5.40
C ASP A 310 6.40 14.69 5.40
N THR A 311 5.44 13.97 4.80
CA THR A 311 4.00 14.29 4.93
C THR A 311 3.56 14.36 6.40
N MET A 312 3.98 13.40 7.23
CA MET A 312 3.65 13.39 8.65
C MET A 312 4.25 14.57 9.42
N GLN A 313 5.48 14.97 9.08
CA GLN A 313 6.19 16.06 9.74
C GLN A 313 5.70 17.46 9.33
N THR A 314 5.20 17.60 8.11
CA THR A 314 4.77 18.89 7.54
C THR A 314 3.26 19.09 7.59
N GLY A 315 2.49 18.09 8.01
CA GLY A 315 1.02 18.13 7.95
C GLY A 315 0.48 18.08 6.53
N GLY A 316 1.29 17.61 5.57
CA GLY A 316 0.92 17.49 4.17
C GLY A 316 -0.20 16.46 3.92
N GLY A 317 -0.68 16.41 2.67
CA GLY A 317 -1.65 15.40 2.24
C GLY A 317 -1.08 13.97 2.33
N PRO A 318 -1.93 12.95 2.55
CA PRO A 318 -1.49 11.55 2.65
C PRO A 318 -0.78 11.08 1.39
N MET A 319 0.31 10.34 1.55
CA MET A 319 0.89 9.58 0.45
C MET A 319 -0.12 8.54 -0.08
N PRO A 320 -0.18 8.31 -1.40
CA PRO A 320 -1.09 7.34 -1.96
C PRO A 320 -0.71 5.91 -1.59
N ILE A 321 -1.74 5.09 -1.41
CA ILE A 321 -1.66 3.66 -1.12
C ILE A 321 -2.56 2.91 -2.09
N VAL A 322 -2.27 1.65 -2.35
CA VAL A 322 -3.10 0.77 -3.16
C VAL A 322 -3.51 -0.46 -2.37
N ARG A 323 -4.74 -0.93 -2.59
CA ARG A 323 -5.20 -2.21 -2.06
C ARG A 323 -4.41 -3.32 -2.75
N THR A 324 -4.02 -4.33 -1.99
CA THR A 324 -3.20 -5.46 -2.47
C THR A 324 -3.62 -6.75 -1.79
N ASP A 325 -3.38 -7.88 -2.45
CA ASP A 325 -3.40 -9.22 -1.86
C ASP A 325 -1.98 -9.80 -1.91
N GLN A 326 -1.32 -9.86 -0.75
CA GLN A 326 0.09 -10.27 -0.66
C GLN A 326 0.32 -11.70 -1.15
N ILE A 327 -0.70 -12.56 -1.11
CA ILE A 327 -0.61 -13.95 -1.57
C ILE A 327 -0.78 -14.04 -3.09
N ALA A 328 -1.65 -13.23 -3.68
CA ALA A 328 -1.88 -13.23 -5.12
C ALA A 328 -0.80 -12.48 -5.91
N GLU A 329 -0.24 -11.40 -5.33
CA GLU A 329 0.67 -10.48 -6.01
C GLU A 329 2.15 -10.73 -5.69
N GLY A 330 2.46 -11.47 -4.62
CA GLY A 330 3.82 -11.66 -4.14
C GLY A 330 4.67 -12.63 -4.98
N GLU A 331 5.98 -12.36 -5.04
CA GLU A 331 6.96 -13.23 -5.73
C GLU A 331 7.31 -14.48 -4.91
N ASP A 332 7.35 -14.37 -3.58
CA ASP A 332 7.57 -15.47 -2.63
C ASP A 332 6.58 -15.32 -1.47
N PRO A 333 5.27 -15.51 -1.74
CA PRO A 333 4.22 -15.16 -0.81
C PRO A 333 4.13 -16.15 0.36
N GLY A 334 3.69 -15.66 1.52
CA GLY A 334 3.42 -16.51 2.67
C GLY A 334 3.11 -15.73 3.94
N ALA A 335 3.31 -16.37 5.08
CA ALA A 335 3.11 -15.78 6.39
C ALA A 335 4.42 -15.68 7.17
N ALA A 336 4.76 -14.46 7.60
CA ALA A 336 5.85 -14.20 8.51
C ALA A 336 5.36 -14.29 9.96
N MET A 337 6.01 -15.13 10.75
CA MET A 337 5.66 -15.42 12.14
C MET A 337 6.84 -15.06 13.06
N ILE A 338 6.55 -14.37 14.15
CA ILE A 338 7.55 -14.03 15.16
C ILE A 338 7.10 -14.58 16.50
N PHE A 339 7.93 -15.43 17.10
CA PHE A 339 7.75 -15.93 18.44
C PHE A 339 8.78 -15.32 19.37
N ARG A 340 8.41 -15.20 20.65
CA ARG A 340 9.33 -14.85 21.72
C ARG A 340 9.11 -15.73 22.92
N ARG A 341 10.18 -16.04 23.62
CA ARG A 341 10.14 -16.67 24.92
C ARG A 341 9.74 -15.63 25.98
N THR A 342 8.77 -15.97 26.81
CA THR A 342 8.42 -15.24 28.02
C THR A 342 9.01 -15.95 29.23
N GLU A 343 9.06 -15.28 30.37
CA GLU A 343 9.29 -15.95 31.64
C GLU A 343 7.98 -16.62 32.08
N PRO A 344 7.96 -17.87 32.59
CA PRO A 344 9.09 -18.76 32.91
C PRO A 344 9.39 -19.83 31.82
N GLY A 345 9.58 -19.44 30.56
CA GLY A 345 10.00 -20.34 29.46
C GLY A 345 8.93 -20.64 28.40
N THR A 346 7.73 -20.06 28.52
CA THR A 346 6.65 -20.26 27.54
C THR A 346 6.93 -19.48 26.24
N TRP A 347 6.54 -20.05 25.11
CA TRP A 347 6.57 -19.34 23.83
C TRP A 347 5.27 -18.58 23.59
N VAL A 348 5.38 -17.37 23.06
CA VAL A 348 4.23 -16.56 22.64
C VAL A 348 4.37 -16.16 21.19
N LEU A 349 3.26 -16.20 20.45
CA LEU A 349 3.21 -15.68 19.09
C LEU A 349 3.07 -14.16 19.16
N VAL A 350 4.17 -13.45 18.91
CA VAL A 350 4.17 -11.99 18.94
C VAL A 350 3.37 -11.44 17.76
N THR A 351 3.60 -11.96 16.56
CA THR A 351 2.86 -11.58 15.36
C THR A 351 2.86 -12.69 14.32
N CYS A 352 1.83 -12.71 13.48
CA CYS A 352 1.72 -13.52 12.27
C CYS A 352 1.09 -12.61 11.22
N TYR A 353 1.75 -12.38 10.10
CA TYR A 353 1.27 -11.47 9.06
C TYR A 353 1.57 -11.98 7.66
N PRO A 354 0.68 -11.70 6.69
CA PRO A 354 0.95 -12.04 5.30
C PRO A 354 2.02 -11.12 4.70
N THR A 355 2.87 -11.67 3.84
CA THR A 355 3.94 -10.93 3.16
C THR A 355 4.14 -11.45 1.75
N GLU A 356 4.51 -10.56 0.83
CA GLU A 356 4.79 -10.87 -0.58
C GLU A 356 6.16 -11.54 -0.76
N VAL A 357 7.11 -11.20 0.11
CA VAL A 357 8.48 -11.73 0.17
C VAL A 357 8.93 -11.71 1.65
N PRO A 358 9.59 -12.75 2.17
CA PRO A 358 10.16 -12.73 3.51
C PRO A 358 11.39 -11.82 3.62
N ASP A 359 11.59 -11.21 4.79
CA ASP A 359 12.88 -10.59 5.14
C ASP A 359 13.92 -11.72 5.33
N GLU A 360 15.16 -11.50 4.92
CA GLU A 360 16.28 -12.46 4.99
C GLU A 360 16.51 -13.02 6.41
N LYS A 361 16.02 -12.34 7.45
CA LYS A 361 16.10 -12.75 8.86
C LYS A 361 15.08 -13.83 9.25
N PHE A 362 14.19 -14.24 8.35
CA PHE A 362 13.21 -15.28 8.62
C PHE A 362 13.74 -16.64 8.15
N THR A 363 13.74 -17.60 9.08
CA THR A 363 14.00 -19.00 8.74
C THR A 363 12.80 -19.55 7.97
N ARG A 364 13.03 -20.02 6.75
CA ARG A 364 11.98 -20.62 5.90
C ARG A 364 11.59 -21.99 6.43
N LEU A 365 10.29 -22.21 6.64
CA LEU A 365 9.73 -23.53 6.88
C LEU A 365 9.88 -24.37 5.60
N ARG A 366 10.63 -25.47 5.68
CA ARG A 366 10.80 -26.39 4.54
C ARG A 366 9.56 -27.27 4.42
N SER A 367 9.10 -27.52 3.19
CA SER A 367 8.04 -28.49 2.95
C SER A 367 8.45 -29.86 3.49
N THR A 368 7.51 -30.57 4.12
CA THR A 368 7.70 -31.93 4.61
C THR A 368 7.57 -32.98 3.51
N THR A 369 7.26 -32.58 2.27
CA THR A 369 7.26 -33.46 1.10
C THR A 369 8.67 -33.54 0.50
N SER A 370 9.50 -34.43 1.04
CA SER A 370 10.73 -34.92 0.39
C SER A 370 10.71 -36.44 0.38
#